data_AF-A0A2V7KDZ8-F1
#
_entry.id   AF-A0A2V7KDZ8-F1
#
_cell.length_a   1.000
_cell.length_b   1.000
_cell.length_c   1.000
_cell.angle_alpha   90.00
_cell.angle_beta   90.00
_cell.angle_gamma   90.00
#
_symmetry.space_group_name_H-M   'P 1'
#
loop_
_entity.id
_entity.type
_entity.pdbx_description
1 polymer ?
#
loop_
_entity_poly.entity_id
_entity_poly.type
_entity_poly.pdbx_seq_one_letter_code
_entity_poly.pdbx_strand_id
1 'polypeptide(L)' 'MISHFTGSPIEINGREDLAFVRGTYQFTYVAGGMDHGKFVQVRRRDNNRRWLIVADIFNSDVPATTTPSR' A
#
# COMPACT_ATOMS: atom_id res chain seq x y z
N MET A 1 13.09 8.74 6.55
CA MET A 1 12.60 7.64 7.41
C MET A 1 11.14 7.91 7.76
N ILE A 2 10.30 6.88 7.72
CA ILE A 2 8.89 6.95 8.16
C ILE A 2 8.86 6.83 9.69
N SER A 3 8.14 7.73 10.36
CA SER A 3 7.93 7.70 11.82
C SER A 3 6.62 7.01 12.20
N HIS A 4 5.59 7.17 11.37
CA HIS A 4 4.27 6.56 11.56
C HIS A 4 3.75 6.05 10.22
N PHE A 5 3.15 4.87 10.25
CA PHE A 5 2.50 4.26 9.08
C PHE A 5 1.18 3.64 9.51
N THR A 6 0.13 3.94 8.76
CA THR A 6 -1.18 3.30 8.88
C THR A 6 -1.60 2.79 7.51
N GLY A 7 -1.90 1.50 7.40
CA GLY A 7 -2.53 0.89 6.22
C GLY A 7 -3.97 0.51 6.54
N SER A 8 -4.91 0.91 5.70
CA SER A 8 -6.35 0.71 5.86
C SER A 8 -6.89 -0.15 4.71
N PRO A 9 -7.09 -1.47 4.93
CA PRO A 9 -7.71 -2.33 3.92
C PRO A 9 -9.12 -1.87 3.58
N ILE A 10 -9.42 -1.78 2.29
CA ILE A 10 -10.78 -1.53 1.76
C ILE A 10 -11.40 -2.83 1.28
N GLU A 11 -10.60 -3.67 0.63
CA GLU A 11 -11.04 -4.94 0.06
C GLU A 11 -9.99 -6.01 0.28
N ILE A 12 -10.46 -7.19 0.68
CA ILE A 12 -9.67 -8.41 0.76
C ILE A 12 -10.46 -9.49 0.02
N ASN A 13 -9.86 -10.08 -1.00
CA ASN A 13 -10.48 -11.15 -1.77
C ASN A 13 -9.39 -12.12 -2.26
N GLY A 14 -9.77 -13.35 -2.59
CA GLY A 14 -8.81 -14.39 -2.95
C GLY A 14 -9.43 -15.76 -3.07
N ARG A 15 -8.58 -16.73 -3.42
CA ARG A 15 -8.92 -18.14 -3.50
C ARG A 15 -7.74 -18.99 -3.02
N GLU A 16 -8.05 -20.00 -2.23
CA GLU A 16 -7.09 -21.00 -1.73
C GLU A 16 -5.91 -20.38 -0.98
N ASP A 17 -4.71 -20.40 -1.55
CA ASP A 17 -3.48 -19.87 -0.98
C ASP A 17 -3.10 -18.49 -1.54
N LEU A 18 -3.94 -17.88 -2.39
CA LEU A 18 -3.67 -16.59 -3.03
C LEU A 18 -4.77 -15.56 -2.69
N ALA A 19 -4.37 -14.36 -2.31
CA ALA A 19 -5.27 -13.25 -2.04
C ALA A 19 -4.70 -11.93 -2.56
N PHE A 20 -5.56 -10.96 -2.83
CA PHE A 20 -5.17 -9.56 -2.96
C PHE A 20 -5.79 -8.73 -1.84
N VAL A 21 -5.12 -7.63 -1.52
CA VAL A 21 -5.61 -6.59 -0.61
C VAL A 21 -5.51 -5.26 -1.33
N ARG A 22 -6.62 -4.53 -1.43
CA ARG A 22 -6.62 -3.12 -1.85
C ARG A 22 -6.91 -2.25 -0.64
N GLY A 23 -6.20 -1.14 -0.49
CA GLY A 23 -6.44 -0.22 0.59
C GLY A 23 -5.83 1.16 0.38
N THR A 24 -5.93 1.98 1.41
CA THR A 24 -5.25 3.27 1.50
C THR A 24 -4.14 3.22 2.53
N TYR A 25 -3.16 4.10 2.39
CA TYR A 25 -2.13 4.30 3.40
C TYR A 25 -2.08 5.75 3.82
N GLN A 26 -1.51 5.98 4.99
CA GLN A 26 -1.01 7.26 5.43
C GLN A 26 0.35 7.05 6.11
N PHE A 27 1.34 7.89 5.81
CA PHE A 27 2.59 7.91 6.54
C PHE A 27 3.10 9.32 6.83
N THR A 28 3.80 9.42 7.96
CA THR A 28 4.48 10.64 8.41
C THR A 28 5.99 10.41 8.36
N TYR A 29 6.74 11.38 7.84
CA TYR A 29 8.19 11.32 7.83
C TYR A 29 8.79 11.89 9.13
N VAL A 30 9.91 11.33 9.58
CA VAL A 30 10.67 11.84 10.74
C VAL A 30 11.07 13.30 10.55
N ALA A 31 11.42 13.69 9.32
CA ALA A 31 11.83 15.06 8.98
C ALA A 31 10.65 16.06 8.87
N GLY A 32 9.43 15.63 9.20
CA GLY A 32 8.21 16.36 8.89
C GLY A 32 7.71 16.08 7.47
N GLY A 33 6.43 16.35 7.23
CA GLY A 33 5.73 15.99 6.01
C GLY A 33 4.90 14.70 6.16
N MET A 34 3.80 14.66 5.43
CA MET A 34 2.84 13.57 5.42
C MET A 34 2.51 13.20 3.98
N ASP A 35 2.33 11.91 3.73
CA ASP A 35 1.80 11.39 2.47
C ASP A 35 0.60 10.50 2.74
N HIS A 36 -0.30 10.45 1.78
CA HIS A 36 -1.42 9.52 1.75
C HIS A 36 -1.61 9.01 0.33
N GLY A 37 -2.13 7.80 0.22
CA GLY A 37 -2.27 7.16 -1.06
C GLY A 37 -2.98 5.84 -0.98
N LYS A 38 -2.75 5.03 -2.01
CA LYS A 38 -3.41 3.74 -2.24
C LYS A 38 -2.39 2.66 -2.51
N PHE A 39 -2.76 1.43 -2.17
CA PHE A 39 -1.92 0.25 -2.38
C PHE A 39 -2.73 -0.94 -2.89
N VAL A 40 -2.03 -1.85 -3.57
CA VAL A 40 -2.48 -3.21 -3.86
C VAL A 40 -1.37 -4.18 -3.47
N GLN A 41 -1.70 -5.13 -2.62
CA GLN A 41 -0.83 -6.23 -2.23
C GLN A 41 -1.34 -7.54 -2.80
N VAL A 42 -0.43 -8.40 -3.24
CA VAL A 42 -0.69 -9.81 -3.45
C VAL A 42 -0.10 -10.57 -2.27
N ARG A 43 -0.88 -11.48 -1.70
CA ARG A 43 -0.51 -12.30 -0.56
C ARG A 43 -0.60 -13.77 -0.91
N ARG A 44 0.38 -14.55 -0.44
CA ARG A 44 0.37 -16.00 -0.55
C ARG A 44 0.48 -16.65 0.82
N ARG A 45 -0.33 -17.69 1.07
CA ARG A 45 -0.25 -18.48 2.30
C ARG A 45 0.83 -19.53 2.17
N ASP A 46 1.80 -19.55 3.09
CA ASP A 46 2.84 -20.57 3.14
C ASP A 46 2.32 -21.90 3.74
N ASN A 47 3.17 -22.93 3.73
CA ASN A 47 2.86 -24.26 4.30
C ASN A 47 2.58 -24.22 5.81
N ASN A 48 3.04 -23.17 6.49
CA ASN A 48 2.82 -22.93 7.91
C ASN A 48 1.53 -22.12 8.16
N ARG A 49 0.68 -21.98 7.13
CA ARG A 49 -0.59 -21.23 7.14
C ARG A 49 -0.43 -19.73 7.39
N ARG A 50 0.74 -19.15 7.14
CA ARG A 50 0.98 -17.70 7.28
C ARG A 50 0.79 -16.99 5.94
N TRP A 51 0.05 -15.89 5.94
CA TRP A 51 -0.08 -15.03 4.76
C TRP A 51 1.09 -14.05 4.66
N LEU A 52 1.88 -14.18 3.61
CA LEU A 52 3.04 -13.32 3.32
C LEU A 52 2.74 -12.42 2.13
N ILE A 53 3.27 -11.20 2.14
CA ILE A 53 3.23 -10.31 0.97
C ILE A 53 4.23 -10.85 -0.04
N VAL A 54 3.78 -11.16 -1.25
CA VAL A 54 4.64 -11.64 -2.35
C VAL A 54 4.85 -10.58 -3.42
N ALA A 55 3.95 -9.59 -3.52
CA ALA A 55 4.10 -8.39 -4.31
C ALA A 55 3.33 -7.25 -3.66
N ASP A 56 3.85 -6.03 -3.79
CA ASP A 56 3.20 -4.80 -3.32
C ASP A 56 3.46 -3.68 -4.32
N ILE A 57 2.43 -2.87 -4.57
CA ILE A 57 2.55 -1.63 -5.31
C ILE A 57 1.69 -0.56 -4.64
N PHE A 58 2.23 0.64 -4.53
CA PHE A 58 1.54 1.78 -3.95
C PHE A 58 1.87 3.06 -4.71
N ASN A 59 1.01 4.06 -4.56
CA ASN A 59 1.25 5.40 -5.07
C ASN A 59 0.47 6.44 -4.26
N SER A 60 1.01 7.67 -4.21
CA SER A 60 0.41 8.81 -3.53
C SER A 60 -0.87 9.29 -4.23
N ASP A 61 -1.79 9.88 -3.47
CA ASP A 61 -2.98 10.58 -4.00
C ASP A 61 -2.70 12.06 -4.33
N VAL A 62 -1.50 12.56 -4.01
CA VAL A 62 -1.05 13.92 -4.31
C VAL A 62 -1.14 14.18 -5.83
N PRO A 63 -1.60 15.37 -6.27
CA PRO A 63 -1.74 15.63 -7.70
C PRO A 63 -0.43 15.40 -8.46
N ALA A 64 -0.51 14.73 -9.62
CA ALA A 64 0.58 14.81 -10.59
C ALA A 64 0.74 16.29 -10.95
N THR A 65 1.85 16.91 -10.55
CA THR A 65 2.15 18.29 -10.95
C THR A 65 2.23 18.30 -12.48
N THR A 66 1.21 18.87 -13.13
CA THR A 66 1.27 19.16 -14.56
C THR A 66 2.44 20.13 -14.74
N THR A 67 3.55 19.63 -15.28
CA THR A 67 4.62 20.50 -15.76
C THR A 67 3.98 21.44 -16.77
N PRO A 68 3.99 22.77 -16.58
CA PRO A 68 3.43 23.67 -17.58
C PRO A 68 4.26 23.49 -18.85
N SER A 69 3.58 23.14 -19.96
CA SER A 69 4.19 23.09 -21.28
C SER A 69 4.79 24.46 -21.58
N ARG A 70 6.11 24.51 -21.80
CA ARG A 70 6.82 25.71 -22.26
C ARG A 70 6.41 26.06 -23.68
#